data_AF-A0A1Y1VGP1-F1
#
_entry.id   AF-A0A1Y1VGP1-F1
#
_cell.length_a   1.000
_cell.length_b   1.000
_cell.length_c   1.000
_cell.angle_alpha   90.00
_cell.angle_beta   90.00
_cell.angle_gamma   90.00
#
_symmetry.space_group_name_H-M   'P 1'
#
loop_
_entity.id
_entity.type
_entity.pdbx_description
1 polymer ?
#
loop_
_entity_poly.entity_id
_entity_poly.type
_entity_poly.pdbx_seq_one_letter_code
_entity_poly.pdbx_strand_id
1 'polypeptide(L)'
;MKLSTVLPFVFSLTSSLLVNGQSFCSNASHSGQSVKVTGNKVGSIGGIGYELWFEGGNNSATFYSDGSFSCSFQSSKDYLCRTGLSFDSTKTHSQLGHMYADFKLVKQNIHNVDYSYVGIYGWTRNPLVEFYVVDNWLSPGRPGDWVGNRKHGDFTIDGAQYTVYENTRYGPSIDGNTNFKQYFSIRKQARDCGTIDITAHFQQWEKLGMNLGKMHEAKVLGEAGSNGGGTSGTADFPYAKVYIGNKSNNDNNTNNTPPANNNPPANNNNNNNNNNNGFDNPWGGNNQWGNMWGNGGNNQWGNMWGNGGNGGAQKTTTTKKTTTTIKKTTTTKSNTQQTSSNSGSCSSKITQQGYKCCSKNCVVYYTDSDGNWGYENDWCGCANVAKSCRGINGYPCCKTNKTVVFTDEYGKWSVENNDWCLI
;
A
#
# COMPACT_ATOMS: atom_id res chain seq x y z
N MET A 1 -76.12 15.22 1.56
CA MET A 1 -75.50 13.87 1.62
C MET A 1 -74.01 14.06 1.46
N LYS A 2 -73.21 13.58 2.42
CA LYS A 2 -71.76 13.80 2.50
C LYS A 2 -71.06 12.95 1.44
N LEU A 3 -70.20 13.55 0.61
CA LEU A 3 -69.24 12.83 -0.22
C LEU A 3 -68.02 12.48 0.66
N SER A 4 -67.77 11.19 0.82
CA SER A 4 -66.57 10.66 1.49
C SER A 4 -65.44 10.51 0.47
N THR A 5 -64.35 11.22 0.71
CA THR A 5 -63.08 11.11 0.00
C THR A 5 -62.35 9.85 0.44
N VAL A 6 -62.06 8.93 -0.49
CA VAL A 6 -61.26 7.73 -0.23
C VAL A 6 -59.79 8.07 -0.48
N LEU A 7 -58.97 8.02 0.58
CA LEU A 7 -57.51 8.09 0.49
C LEU A 7 -56.95 6.73 0.04
N PRO A 8 -56.03 6.66 -0.95
CA PRO A 8 -55.34 5.42 -1.26
C PRO A 8 -54.20 5.21 -0.25
N PHE A 9 -54.32 4.15 0.56
CA PHE A 9 -53.24 3.64 1.41
C PHE A 9 -52.17 2.99 0.51
N VAL A 10 -51.04 3.67 0.32
CA VAL A 10 -49.86 3.09 -0.30
C VAL A 10 -49.16 2.23 0.75
N PHE A 11 -49.28 0.91 0.64
CA PHE A 11 -48.47 -0.03 1.39
C PHE A 11 -47.02 0.06 0.88
N SER A 12 -46.16 0.75 1.62
CA SER A 12 -44.71 0.67 1.43
C SER A 12 -44.25 -0.70 1.90
N LEU A 13 -43.99 -1.61 0.95
CA LEU A 13 -43.23 -2.82 1.22
C LEU A 13 -41.78 -2.40 1.49
N THR A 14 -41.43 -2.21 2.75
CA THR A 14 -40.03 -2.13 3.16
C THR A 14 -39.44 -3.52 3.04
N SER A 15 -38.82 -3.82 1.90
CA SER A 15 -37.89 -4.95 1.79
C SER A 15 -36.74 -4.67 2.74
N SER A 16 -36.80 -5.24 3.94
CA SER A 16 -35.67 -5.37 4.84
C SER A 16 -34.61 -6.22 4.14
N LEU A 17 -33.70 -5.56 3.43
CA LEU A 17 -32.44 -6.17 3.03
C LEU A 17 -31.76 -6.64 4.32
N LEU A 18 -31.81 -7.95 4.56
CA LEU A 18 -30.93 -8.60 5.51
C LEU A 18 -29.51 -8.31 5.02
N VAL A 19 -28.88 -7.32 5.64
CA VAL A 19 -27.44 -7.12 5.51
C VAL A 19 -26.82 -8.36 6.12
N ASN A 20 -26.39 -9.31 5.29
CA ASN A 20 -25.47 -10.36 5.68
C ASN A 20 -24.18 -9.65 6.14
N GLY A 21 -24.16 -9.21 7.40
CA GLY A 21 -22.97 -8.70 8.05
C GLY A 21 -21.91 -9.77 7.88
N GLN A 22 -20.82 -9.39 7.21
CA GLN A 22 -19.78 -10.34 6.86
C GLN A 22 -19.30 -11.01 8.15
N SER A 23 -19.37 -12.34 8.19
CA SER A 23 -19.18 -13.14 9.40
C SER A 23 -17.88 -12.85 10.15
N PHE A 24 -16.85 -12.36 9.44
CA PHE A 24 -15.59 -11.94 10.03
C PHE A 24 -15.67 -10.64 10.84
N CYS A 25 -16.61 -9.72 10.56
CA CYS A 25 -16.70 -8.47 11.30
C CYS A 25 -17.00 -8.68 12.79
N SER A 26 -17.76 -9.72 13.14
CA SER A 26 -18.08 -10.05 14.52
C SER A 26 -16.98 -10.88 15.22
N ASN A 27 -16.22 -11.69 14.48
CA ASN A 27 -15.31 -12.69 15.04
C ASN A 27 -13.82 -12.44 14.78
N ALA A 28 -13.49 -11.34 14.12
CA ALA A 28 -12.11 -10.97 13.81
C ALA A 28 -11.23 -10.88 15.07
N SER A 29 -10.12 -11.62 15.05
CA SER A 29 -9.06 -11.63 16.06
C SER A 29 -7.76 -12.07 15.40
N HIS A 30 -6.62 -11.60 15.90
CA HIS A 30 -5.32 -12.08 15.44
C HIS A 30 -5.10 -13.55 15.74
N SER A 31 -4.51 -14.28 14.79
CA SER A 31 -4.16 -15.69 14.93
C SER A 31 -2.91 -16.06 14.14
N GLY A 32 -2.34 -17.23 14.45
CA GLY A 32 -1.14 -17.72 13.78
C GLY A 32 0.17 -17.12 14.32
N GLN A 33 1.26 -17.34 13.57
CA GLN A 33 2.58 -16.81 13.93
C GLN A 33 2.62 -15.29 13.73
N SER A 34 3.45 -14.60 14.49
CA SER A 34 3.59 -13.14 14.39
C SER A 34 5.05 -12.70 14.28
N VAL A 35 5.29 -11.59 13.58
CA VAL A 35 6.58 -10.89 13.54
C VAL A 35 6.37 -9.42 13.89
N LYS A 36 7.13 -8.93 14.87
CA LYS A 36 7.19 -7.50 15.20
C LYS A 36 8.41 -6.87 14.55
N VAL A 37 8.21 -5.76 13.86
CA VAL A 37 9.28 -4.96 13.27
C VAL A 37 9.25 -3.54 13.82
N THR A 38 10.42 -2.94 14.03
CA THR A 38 10.59 -1.59 14.62
C THR A 38 11.41 -0.66 13.72
N GLY A 39 11.69 -1.07 12.49
CA GLY A 39 12.41 -0.30 11.49
C GLY A 39 11.83 -0.57 10.11
N ASN A 40 12.17 0.29 9.14
CA ASN A 40 11.71 0.13 7.76
C ASN A 40 12.08 -1.25 7.24
N LYS A 41 11.07 -2.05 6.89
CA LYS A 41 11.25 -3.47 6.58
C LYS A 41 10.15 -3.97 5.67
N VAL A 42 10.56 -4.51 4.52
CA VAL A 42 9.76 -5.41 3.70
C VAL A 42 10.01 -6.85 4.16
N GLY A 43 8.97 -7.66 4.22
CA GLY A 43 9.10 -9.07 4.55
C GLY A 43 7.86 -9.89 4.21
N SER A 44 7.85 -11.14 4.67
CA SER A 44 6.67 -12.00 4.58
C SER A 44 6.52 -12.86 5.83
N ILE A 45 5.27 -13.19 6.16
CA ILE A 45 4.92 -14.13 7.23
C ILE A 45 3.74 -14.99 6.77
N GLY A 46 3.85 -16.31 6.89
CA GLY A 46 2.80 -17.22 6.41
C GLY A 46 2.51 -17.12 4.91
N GLY A 47 3.46 -16.66 4.10
CA GLY A 47 3.26 -16.40 2.66
C GLY A 47 2.56 -15.07 2.34
N ILE A 48 2.27 -14.24 3.35
CA ILE A 48 1.64 -12.92 3.19
C ILE A 48 2.73 -11.85 3.27
N GLY A 49 2.78 -10.96 2.29
CA GLY A 49 3.75 -9.87 2.25
C GLY A 49 3.37 -8.76 3.22
N TYR A 50 4.34 -8.23 3.96
CA TYR A 50 4.15 -7.07 4.84
C TYR A 50 5.20 -6.00 4.58
N GLU A 51 4.87 -4.77 4.95
CA GLU A 51 5.83 -3.69 5.01
C GLU A 51 5.53 -2.71 6.14
N LEU A 52 6.58 -2.37 6.89
CA LEU A 52 6.62 -1.17 7.72
C LEU A 52 7.52 -0.15 7.01
N TRP A 53 7.00 1.05 6.79
CA TRP A 53 7.78 2.20 6.32
C TRP A 53 7.39 3.43 7.12
N PHE A 54 8.37 4.26 7.50
CA PHE A 54 8.13 5.53 8.16
C PHE A 54 9.28 6.51 7.97
N GLU A 55 8.98 7.79 8.22
CA GLU A 55 9.95 8.89 8.38
C GLU A 55 9.87 9.44 9.83
N GLY A 56 10.98 9.34 10.56
CA GLY A 56 11.11 9.85 11.92
C GLY A 56 10.30 9.08 12.98
N GLY A 57 10.52 9.41 14.25
CA GLY A 57 9.81 8.81 15.38
C GLY A 57 10.31 7.43 15.80
N ASN A 58 9.59 6.82 16.74
CA ASN A 58 9.80 5.44 17.22
C ASN A 58 8.55 4.62 16.90
N ASN A 59 8.66 3.73 15.92
CA ASN A 59 7.49 3.09 15.33
C ASN A 59 7.65 1.57 15.31
N SER A 60 6.53 0.87 15.28
CA SER A 60 6.51 -0.57 15.10
C SER A 60 5.24 -1.04 14.40
N ALA A 61 5.30 -2.24 13.86
CA ALA A 61 4.14 -2.99 13.40
C ALA A 61 4.31 -4.45 13.78
N THR A 62 3.21 -5.12 14.13
CA THR A 62 3.16 -6.56 14.34
C THR A 62 2.29 -7.18 13.26
N PHE A 63 2.86 -8.07 12.46
CA PHE A 63 2.17 -8.75 11.36
C PHE A 63 1.96 -10.22 11.70
N TYR A 64 0.78 -10.76 11.38
CA TYR A 64 0.40 -12.13 11.69
C TYR A 64 0.25 -12.96 10.41
N SER A 65 0.49 -14.28 10.52
CA SER A 65 0.42 -15.22 9.39
C SER A 65 -1.00 -15.44 8.86
N ASP A 66 -2.04 -14.98 9.59
CA ASP A 66 -3.43 -14.98 9.12
C ASP A 66 -3.80 -13.73 8.30
N GLY A 67 -2.85 -12.80 8.14
CA GLY A 67 -2.99 -11.55 7.42
C GLY A 67 -3.30 -10.34 8.30
N SER A 68 -3.82 -10.54 9.51
CA SER A 68 -4.08 -9.45 10.45
C SER A 68 -2.80 -8.73 10.90
N PHE A 69 -2.92 -7.52 11.43
CA PHE A 69 -1.76 -6.73 11.88
C PHE A 69 -2.15 -5.62 12.86
N SER A 70 -1.18 -5.13 13.61
CA SER A 70 -1.34 -3.98 14.49
C SER A 70 -0.22 -2.96 14.29
N CYS A 71 -0.57 -1.70 14.46
CA CYS A 71 0.27 -0.55 14.14
C CYS A 71 0.50 0.31 15.37
N SER A 72 1.74 0.75 15.57
CA SER A 72 2.11 1.66 16.64
C SER A 72 3.11 2.67 16.12
N PHE A 73 2.77 3.94 16.25
CA PHE A 73 3.59 5.05 15.79
C PHE A 73 3.71 6.09 16.89
N GLN A 74 4.91 6.63 17.08
CA GLN A 74 5.18 7.63 18.10
C GLN A 74 6.10 8.70 17.54
N SER A 75 5.61 9.93 17.55
CA SER A 75 6.30 11.11 17.02
C SER A 75 6.75 10.95 15.56
N SER A 76 5.95 10.23 14.76
CA SER A 76 6.23 10.02 13.34
C SER A 76 5.88 11.26 12.53
N LYS A 77 6.58 11.47 11.41
CA LYS A 77 6.18 12.45 10.40
C LYS A 77 5.21 11.82 9.40
N ASP A 78 5.55 10.62 8.94
CA ASP A 78 4.76 9.81 8.02
C ASP A 78 5.00 8.33 8.35
N TYR A 79 3.94 7.56 8.52
CA TYR A 79 3.98 6.17 8.96
C TYR A 79 3.00 5.33 8.15
N LEU A 80 3.49 4.20 7.63
CA LEU A 80 2.74 3.21 6.87
C LEU A 80 2.99 1.81 7.42
N CYS A 81 1.92 1.14 7.84
CA CYS A 81 1.89 -0.30 8.14
C CYS A 81 0.93 -0.98 7.15
N ARG A 82 1.41 -2.02 6.46
CA ARG A 82 0.59 -2.68 5.43
C ARG A 82 0.89 -4.16 5.25
N THR A 83 -0.13 -4.92 4.85
CA THR A 83 -0.07 -6.38 4.64
C THR A 83 -0.97 -6.83 3.51
N GLY A 84 -0.57 -7.84 2.74
CA GLY A 84 -1.35 -8.38 1.62
C GLY A 84 -0.49 -8.95 0.51
N LEU A 85 -0.90 -8.72 -0.73
CA LEU A 85 -0.26 -9.29 -1.92
C LEU A 85 0.97 -8.46 -2.33
N SER A 86 2.05 -9.17 -2.65
CA SER A 86 3.26 -8.64 -3.29
C SER A 86 3.46 -9.38 -4.61
N PHE A 87 3.77 -8.63 -5.67
CA PHE A 87 3.93 -9.14 -7.03
C PHE A 87 5.28 -8.70 -7.62
N ASP A 88 5.69 -9.39 -8.67
CA ASP A 88 6.97 -9.17 -9.37
C ASP A 88 6.91 -8.05 -10.43
N SER A 89 5.81 -7.30 -10.52
CA SER A 89 5.62 -6.28 -11.56
C SER A 89 5.70 -6.82 -13.00
N THR A 90 5.28 -8.07 -13.24
CA THR A 90 5.23 -8.66 -14.60
C THR A 90 3.85 -8.63 -15.25
N LYS A 91 2.78 -8.65 -14.44
CA LYS A 91 1.38 -8.77 -14.88
C LYS A 91 0.52 -7.57 -14.49
N THR A 92 -0.43 -7.21 -15.35
CA THR A 92 -1.50 -6.24 -15.02
C THR A 92 -2.52 -6.85 -14.06
N HIS A 93 -3.38 -6.01 -13.45
CA HIS A 93 -4.48 -6.52 -12.61
C HIS A 93 -5.39 -7.49 -13.37
N SER A 94 -5.68 -7.21 -14.64
CA SER A 94 -6.50 -8.09 -15.49
C SER A 94 -5.86 -9.46 -15.77
N GLN A 95 -4.53 -9.54 -15.83
CA GLN A 95 -3.79 -10.80 -16.02
C GLN A 95 -3.64 -11.60 -14.72
N LEU A 96 -3.68 -10.93 -13.57
CA LEU A 96 -3.63 -11.58 -12.25
C LEU A 96 -4.99 -12.15 -11.86
N GLY A 97 -6.06 -11.45 -12.18
CA GLY A 97 -7.44 -11.83 -11.86
C GLY A 97 -8.11 -10.82 -10.94
N HIS A 98 -9.39 -11.06 -10.66
CA HIS A 98 -10.22 -10.18 -9.83
C HIS A 98 -9.73 -10.19 -8.38
N MET A 99 -9.51 -9.02 -7.79
CA MET A 99 -8.94 -8.85 -6.46
C MET A 99 -9.96 -8.27 -5.48
N TYR A 100 -9.93 -8.79 -4.26
CA TYR A 100 -10.73 -8.32 -3.14
C TYR A 100 -9.84 -8.16 -1.91
N ALA A 101 -10.32 -7.37 -0.95
CA ALA A 101 -9.74 -7.33 0.37
C ALA A 101 -10.81 -7.26 1.47
N ASP A 102 -10.74 -8.19 2.40
CA ASP A 102 -11.52 -8.16 3.62
C ASP A 102 -10.71 -7.46 4.71
N PHE A 103 -11.30 -6.47 5.37
CA PHE A 103 -10.62 -5.79 6.46
C PHE A 103 -11.58 -5.47 7.62
N LYS A 104 -11.00 -5.37 8.81
CA LYS A 104 -11.61 -4.73 9.98
C LYS A 104 -10.57 -3.80 10.60
N LEU A 105 -10.96 -2.56 10.87
CA LEU A 105 -10.22 -1.55 11.59
C LEU A 105 -10.84 -1.37 12.98
N VAL A 106 -10.00 -1.35 14.01
CA VAL A 106 -10.35 -0.87 15.35
C VAL A 106 -9.49 0.34 15.65
N LYS A 107 -10.10 1.53 15.64
CA LYS A 107 -9.42 2.78 15.99
C LYS A 107 -9.11 2.80 17.49
N GLN A 108 -7.92 3.26 17.84
CA GLN A 108 -7.51 3.45 19.23
C GLN A 108 -7.18 4.94 19.48
N ASN A 109 -6.48 5.23 20.57
CA ASN A 109 -6.08 6.60 20.90
C ASN A 109 -5.00 7.10 19.94
N ILE A 110 -5.33 8.13 19.16
CA ILE A 110 -4.49 8.68 18.11
C ILE A 110 -4.51 10.20 18.23
N HIS A 111 -3.35 10.84 18.06
CA HIS A 111 -3.19 12.29 18.19
C HIS A 111 -2.20 12.85 17.15
N ASN A 112 -2.38 14.14 16.85
CA ASN A 112 -1.55 14.91 15.91
C ASN A 112 -1.50 14.28 14.50
N VAL A 113 -2.66 13.92 13.94
CA VAL A 113 -2.76 13.32 12.60
C VAL A 113 -3.49 14.28 11.66
N ASP A 114 -2.75 14.88 10.72
CA ASP A 114 -3.31 15.80 9.73
C ASP A 114 -3.91 15.03 8.55
N TYR A 115 -3.26 13.93 8.15
CA TYR A 115 -3.70 13.07 7.06
C TYR A 115 -3.58 11.60 7.44
N SER A 116 -4.50 10.80 6.92
CA SER A 116 -4.50 9.36 7.10
C SER A 116 -5.34 8.68 6.03
N TYR A 117 -4.88 7.49 5.64
CA TYR A 117 -5.60 6.62 4.72
C TYR A 117 -5.67 5.22 5.30
N VAL A 118 -6.88 4.68 5.40
CA VAL A 118 -7.12 3.29 5.77
C VAL A 118 -7.97 2.62 4.70
N GLY A 119 -7.50 1.47 4.21
CA GLY A 119 -8.14 0.74 3.13
C GLY A 119 -7.08 -0.02 2.33
N ILE A 120 -7.08 0.13 0.99
CA ILE A 120 -6.13 -0.55 0.10
C ILE A 120 -5.11 0.41 -0.45
N TYR A 121 -3.87 -0.06 -0.50
CA TYR A 121 -2.72 0.63 -1.05
C TYR A 121 -1.96 -0.26 -2.00
N GLY A 122 -1.32 0.35 -2.98
CA GLY A 122 -0.21 -0.31 -3.65
C GLY A 122 0.39 0.51 -4.77
N TRP A 123 1.20 -0.19 -5.55
CA TRP A 123 1.92 0.39 -6.68
C TRP A 123 1.74 -0.41 -7.95
N THR A 124 1.89 0.26 -9.08
CA THR A 124 2.15 -0.36 -10.38
C THR A 124 3.40 0.22 -11.01
N ARG A 125 4.01 -0.53 -11.93
CA ARG A 125 5.08 -0.06 -12.83
C ARG A 125 4.63 -0.05 -14.28
N ASN A 126 5.14 0.91 -15.05
CA ASN A 126 4.83 1.08 -16.47
C ASN A 126 3.31 1.17 -16.77
N PRO A 127 2.61 2.23 -16.31
CA PRO A 127 3.12 3.43 -15.64
C PRO A 127 3.42 3.25 -14.13
N LEU A 128 4.31 4.10 -13.59
CA LEU A 128 4.57 4.21 -12.15
C LEU A 128 3.42 4.96 -11.48
N VAL A 129 2.62 4.24 -10.71
CA VAL A 129 1.42 4.76 -10.05
C VAL A 129 1.38 4.24 -8.62
N GLU A 130 1.20 5.14 -7.66
CA GLU A 130 0.77 4.83 -6.30
C GLU A 130 -0.75 4.91 -6.25
N PHE A 131 -1.44 3.94 -5.66
CA PHE A 131 -2.89 3.96 -5.62
C PHE A 131 -3.45 3.70 -4.24
N TYR A 132 -4.61 4.29 -3.97
CA TYR A 132 -5.32 4.24 -2.71
C TYR A 132 -6.82 4.03 -2.92
N VAL A 133 -7.38 3.04 -2.23
CA VAL A 133 -8.82 2.92 -1.99
C VAL A 133 -9.05 3.16 -0.50
N VAL A 134 -9.58 4.32 -0.15
CA VAL A 134 -9.65 4.83 1.22
C VAL A 134 -11.07 4.67 1.75
N ASP A 135 -11.26 3.69 2.62
CA ASP A 135 -12.54 3.38 3.27
C ASP A 135 -12.67 4.03 4.64
N ASN A 136 -11.55 4.36 5.28
CA ASN A 136 -11.51 5.04 6.56
C ASN A 136 -10.24 5.89 6.72
N TRP A 137 -10.09 6.53 7.86
CA TRP A 137 -8.95 7.41 8.18
C TRP A 137 -8.79 7.52 9.70
N LEU A 138 -7.56 7.66 10.16
CA LEU A 138 -7.17 7.85 11.55
C LEU A 138 -7.14 9.33 11.96
N SER A 139 -7.16 10.24 10.99
CA SER A 139 -7.31 11.69 11.20
C SER A 139 -8.71 12.04 11.73
N PRO A 140 -8.90 13.24 12.33
CA PRO A 140 -10.22 13.68 12.80
C PRO A 140 -11.27 13.78 11.67
N GLY A 141 -10.83 14.02 10.44
CA GLY A 141 -11.69 14.21 9.28
C GLY A 141 -11.26 13.39 8.06
N ARG A 142 -12.23 13.19 7.16
CA ARG A 142 -12.02 12.56 5.85
C ARG A 142 -10.98 13.34 5.05
N PRO A 143 -10.06 12.67 4.33
CA PRO A 143 -9.18 13.37 3.40
C PRO A 143 -9.98 14.22 2.39
N GLY A 144 -9.53 15.46 2.22
CA GLY A 144 -10.23 16.48 1.44
C GLY A 144 -9.70 16.57 0.01
N ASP A 145 -10.14 17.60 -0.72
CA ASP A 145 -9.74 17.83 -2.12
C ASP A 145 -8.22 18.07 -2.30
N TRP A 146 -7.50 18.31 -1.21
CA TRP A 146 -6.04 18.48 -1.20
C TRP A 146 -5.27 17.20 -1.56
N VAL A 147 -5.90 16.02 -1.57
CA VAL A 147 -5.24 14.74 -1.92
C VAL A 147 -4.78 14.66 -3.38
N GLY A 148 -5.36 15.46 -4.28
CA GLY A 148 -4.99 15.44 -5.68
C GLY A 148 -5.32 16.72 -6.42
N ASN A 149 -4.48 17.07 -7.39
CA ASN A 149 -4.66 18.25 -8.21
C ASN A 149 -5.83 18.13 -9.21
N ARG A 150 -6.40 16.94 -9.39
CA ARG A 150 -7.57 16.69 -10.23
C ARG A 150 -8.62 15.88 -9.48
N LYS A 151 -9.80 16.45 -9.31
CA LYS A 151 -11.00 15.77 -8.80
C LYS A 151 -11.86 15.32 -9.97
N HIS A 152 -12.06 14.01 -10.12
CA HIS A 152 -12.87 13.44 -11.21
C HIS A 152 -14.38 13.44 -10.89
N GLY A 153 -14.74 13.45 -9.61
CA GLY A 153 -16.13 13.50 -9.16
C GLY A 153 -16.50 12.34 -8.24
N ASP A 154 -17.79 12.21 -7.97
CA ASP A 154 -18.36 11.14 -7.15
C ASP A 154 -18.90 10.01 -8.03
N PHE A 155 -18.55 8.76 -7.71
CA PHE A 155 -18.92 7.58 -8.46
C PHE A 155 -19.44 6.49 -7.52
N THR A 156 -20.39 5.68 -8.00
CA THR A 156 -20.79 4.44 -7.34
C THR A 156 -19.78 3.34 -7.71
N ILE A 157 -19.03 2.85 -6.73
CA ILE A 157 -18.03 1.79 -6.87
C ILE A 157 -18.23 0.82 -5.69
N ASP A 158 -18.22 -0.50 -5.93
CA ASP A 158 -18.46 -1.50 -4.87
C ASP A 158 -19.75 -1.21 -4.05
N GLY A 159 -20.81 -0.77 -4.75
CA GLY A 159 -22.10 -0.45 -4.14
C GLY A 159 -22.13 0.78 -3.23
N ALA A 160 -21.08 1.63 -3.21
CA ALA A 160 -21.03 2.82 -2.38
C ALA A 160 -20.47 4.04 -3.13
N GLN A 161 -20.69 5.23 -2.56
CA GLN A 161 -20.18 6.48 -3.14
C GLN A 161 -18.72 6.71 -2.74
N TYR A 162 -17.87 6.89 -3.75
CA TYR A 162 -16.47 7.30 -3.61
C TYR A 162 -16.22 8.58 -4.41
N THR A 163 -15.41 9.48 -3.88
CA THR A 163 -14.86 10.59 -4.66
C THR A 163 -13.53 10.16 -5.25
N VAL A 164 -13.35 10.30 -6.56
CA VAL A 164 -12.13 9.90 -7.27
C VAL A 164 -11.23 11.11 -7.51
N TYR A 165 -9.95 10.97 -7.19
CA TYR A 165 -8.91 11.97 -7.43
C TYR A 165 -7.71 11.37 -8.16
N GLU A 166 -7.02 12.24 -8.89
CA GLU A 166 -5.72 11.98 -9.49
C GLU A 166 -4.75 13.07 -9.02
N ASN A 167 -3.51 12.67 -8.73
CA ASN A 167 -2.42 13.59 -8.43
C ASN A 167 -1.17 13.28 -9.27
N THR A 168 -0.24 14.24 -9.31
CA THR A 168 1.13 14.02 -9.76
C THR A 168 2.06 14.46 -8.63
N ARG A 169 2.96 13.56 -8.20
CA ARG A 169 3.84 13.77 -7.05
C ARG A 169 5.28 13.50 -7.45
N TYR A 170 6.20 14.29 -6.90
CA TYR A 170 7.62 13.97 -6.83
C TYR A 170 7.96 13.56 -5.40
N GLY A 171 8.62 12.43 -5.20
CA GLY A 171 9.02 11.97 -3.88
C GLY A 171 9.54 10.54 -3.86
N PRO A 172 9.71 9.95 -2.67
CA PRO A 172 10.04 8.54 -2.52
C PRO A 172 9.00 7.65 -3.21
N SER A 173 9.48 6.60 -3.89
CA SER A 173 8.66 5.59 -4.56
C SER A 173 9.38 4.24 -4.56
N ILE A 174 8.71 3.21 -5.07
CA ILE A 174 9.30 1.88 -5.30
C ILE A 174 10.44 1.86 -6.32
N ASP A 175 10.66 2.96 -7.06
CA ASP A 175 11.75 3.15 -8.02
C ASP A 175 12.70 4.29 -7.59
N GLY A 176 12.73 4.61 -6.29
CA GLY A 176 13.49 5.74 -5.75
C GLY A 176 12.78 7.08 -5.92
N ASN A 177 13.52 8.18 -5.72
CA ASN A 177 12.93 9.53 -5.80
C ASN A 177 12.66 9.92 -7.26
N THR A 178 11.39 9.95 -7.65
CA THR A 178 10.98 10.27 -9.03
C THR A 178 9.58 10.88 -9.09
N ASN A 179 9.12 11.23 -10.30
CA ASN A 179 7.74 11.63 -10.55
C ASN A 179 6.86 10.39 -10.78
N PHE A 180 5.68 10.39 -10.16
CA PHE A 180 4.68 9.35 -10.33
C PHE A 180 3.27 9.92 -10.21
N LYS A 181 2.29 9.15 -10.68
CA LYS A 181 0.87 9.46 -10.48
C LYS A 181 0.40 8.87 -9.15
N GLN A 182 -0.57 9.53 -8.54
CA GLN A 182 -1.32 8.95 -7.43
C GLN A 182 -2.80 8.88 -7.78
N TYR A 183 -3.43 7.72 -7.58
CA TYR A 183 -4.86 7.50 -7.82
C TYR A 183 -5.58 7.25 -6.51
N PHE A 184 -6.69 7.95 -6.28
CA PHE A 184 -7.47 7.82 -5.06
C PHE A 184 -8.93 7.53 -5.38
N SER A 185 -9.51 6.56 -4.67
CA SER A 185 -10.95 6.46 -4.43
C SER A 185 -11.19 6.68 -2.95
N ILE A 186 -11.89 7.76 -2.56
CA ILE A 186 -12.11 8.09 -1.15
C ILE A 186 -13.60 7.96 -0.81
N ARG A 187 -13.94 6.98 0.03
CA ARG A 187 -15.32 6.67 0.40
C ARG A 187 -15.97 7.89 1.05
N LYS A 188 -17.22 8.21 0.69
CA LYS A 188 -17.93 9.36 1.27
C LYS A 188 -18.33 9.14 2.73
N GLN A 189 -18.63 7.89 3.07
CA GLN A 189 -19.00 7.48 4.43
C GLN A 189 -18.02 6.41 4.89
N ALA A 190 -17.41 6.62 6.05
CA ALA A 190 -16.40 5.71 6.57
C ALA A 190 -16.95 4.29 6.73
N ARG A 191 -16.11 3.29 6.42
CA ARG A 191 -16.35 1.87 6.68
C ARG A 191 -15.19 1.35 7.51
N ASP A 192 -15.48 0.76 8.66
CA ASP A 192 -14.47 0.17 9.55
C ASP A 192 -14.34 -1.34 9.35
N CYS A 193 -15.37 -2.01 8.86
CA CYS A 193 -15.32 -3.42 8.49
C CYS A 193 -16.04 -3.69 7.18
N GLY A 194 -15.43 -4.49 6.30
CA GLY A 194 -16.04 -4.89 5.05
C GLY A 194 -15.08 -5.55 4.07
N THR A 195 -15.63 -6.01 2.93
CA THR A 195 -14.85 -6.32 1.73
C THR A 195 -14.81 -5.11 0.81
N ILE A 196 -13.62 -4.78 0.33
CA ILE A 196 -13.37 -3.86 -0.78
C ILE A 196 -13.21 -4.69 -2.06
N ASP A 197 -14.02 -4.44 -3.07
CA ASP A 197 -13.79 -4.92 -4.43
C ASP A 197 -12.72 -4.04 -5.11
N ILE A 198 -11.46 -4.47 -5.02
CA ILE A 198 -10.30 -3.70 -5.50
C ILE A 198 -10.40 -3.51 -7.01
N THR A 199 -10.74 -4.57 -7.75
CA THR A 199 -10.81 -4.54 -9.21
C THR A 199 -11.93 -3.60 -9.70
N ALA A 200 -13.04 -3.45 -8.96
CA ALA A 200 -14.07 -2.46 -9.31
C ALA A 200 -13.52 -1.02 -9.30
N HIS A 201 -12.63 -0.67 -8.37
CA HIS A 201 -11.96 0.65 -8.36
C HIS A 201 -11.02 0.80 -9.56
N PHE A 202 -10.23 -0.22 -9.87
CA PHE A 202 -9.31 -0.20 -11.00
C PHE A 202 -10.06 0.01 -12.32
N GLN A 203 -11.16 -0.71 -12.53
CA GLN A 203 -12.01 -0.54 -13.71
C GLN A 203 -12.67 0.84 -13.78
N GLN A 204 -13.05 1.43 -12.64
CA GLN A 204 -13.58 2.79 -12.63
C GLN A 204 -12.51 3.83 -12.97
N TRP A 205 -11.28 3.66 -12.49
CA TRP A 205 -10.15 4.53 -12.84
C TRP A 205 -9.82 4.45 -14.34
N GLU A 206 -9.80 3.27 -14.93
CA GLU A 206 -9.56 3.08 -16.36
C GLU A 206 -10.61 3.80 -17.22
N LYS A 207 -11.89 3.80 -16.83
CA LYS A 207 -12.96 4.58 -17.49
C LYS A 207 -12.70 6.10 -17.47
N LEU A 208 -11.89 6.58 -16.53
CA LEU A 208 -11.50 7.99 -16.38
C LEU A 208 -10.14 8.30 -17.02
N GLY A 209 -9.53 7.33 -17.71
CA GLY A 209 -8.20 7.44 -18.33
C GLY A 209 -7.04 7.30 -17.35
N MET A 210 -7.30 6.82 -16.13
CA MET A 210 -6.30 6.60 -15.08
C MET A 210 -5.77 5.16 -15.19
N ASN A 211 -4.91 4.91 -16.19
CA ASN A 211 -4.41 3.58 -16.50
C ASN A 211 -3.42 3.06 -15.45
N LEU A 212 -3.64 1.84 -14.98
CA LEU A 212 -2.71 1.12 -14.10
C LEU A 212 -1.70 0.30 -14.92
N GLY A 213 -0.50 0.14 -14.37
CA GLY A 213 0.56 -0.65 -14.97
C GLY A 213 0.57 -2.12 -14.52
N LYS A 214 1.76 -2.71 -14.55
CA LYS A 214 2.03 -4.03 -13.98
C LYS A 214 2.05 -3.93 -12.45
N MET A 215 1.29 -4.79 -11.78
CA MET A 215 1.07 -4.70 -10.34
C MET A 215 2.36 -5.00 -9.58
N HIS A 216 2.71 -4.13 -8.63
CA HIS A 216 3.78 -4.37 -7.68
C HIS A 216 3.23 -4.90 -6.35
N GLU A 217 2.12 -4.34 -5.86
CA GLU A 217 1.48 -4.80 -4.64
C GLU A 217 0.01 -4.37 -4.57
N ALA A 218 -0.76 -5.05 -3.72
CA ALA A 218 -2.08 -4.63 -3.26
C ALA A 218 -2.23 -5.09 -1.80
N LYS A 219 -2.27 -4.14 -0.87
CA LYS A 219 -2.23 -4.42 0.57
C LYS A 219 -3.29 -3.63 1.34
N VAL A 220 -3.80 -4.21 2.41
CA VAL A 220 -4.51 -3.43 3.44
C VAL A 220 -3.49 -2.51 4.12
N LEU A 221 -3.85 -1.23 4.27
CA LEU A 221 -2.99 -0.15 4.76
C LEU A 221 -3.61 0.55 5.97
N GLY A 222 -2.75 0.89 6.94
CA GLY A 222 -2.93 2.04 7.82
C GLY A 222 -1.80 3.05 7.61
N GLU A 223 -2.14 4.24 7.13
CA GLU A 223 -1.23 5.38 7.00
C GLU A 223 -1.65 6.50 7.95
N ALA A 224 -0.68 7.13 8.63
CA ALA A 224 -0.91 8.31 9.45
C ALA A 224 0.30 9.25 9.38
N GLY A 225 0.04 10.54 9.16
CA GLY A 225 1.08 11.54 9.13
C GLY A 225 0.58 12.95 9.46
N SER A 226 1.55 13.85 9.62
CA SER A 226 1.32 15.26 9.90
C SER A 226 2.39 16.11 9.24
N ASN A 227 1.99 17.28 8.74
CA ASN A 227 2.91 18.27 8.20
C ASN A 227 3.78 18.89 9.31
N GLY A 228 3.26 18.95 10.54
CA GLY A 228 3.98 19.40 11.72
C GLY A 228 4.80 18.30 12.41
N GLY A 229 4.63 17.04 12.00
CA GLY A 229 5.16 15.86 12.69
C GLY A 229 4.46 15.58 14.02
N GLY A 230 4.98 14.62 14.78
CA GLY A 230 4.43 14.29 16.10
C GLY A 230 3.24 13.31 16.07
N THR A 231 2.91 12.76 14.90
CA THR A 231 1.87 11.75 14.68
C THR A 231 2.12 10.57 15.62
N SER A 232 1.16 10.29 16.48
CA SER A 232 1.33 9.28 17.53
C SER A 232 0.03 8.56 17.84
N GLY A 233 0.11 7.26 18.11
CA GLY A 233 -1.03 6.43 18.42
C GLY A 233 -0.88 4.99 17.95
N THR A 234 -2.00 4.30 17.97
CA THR A 234 -2.12 2.90 17.57
C THR A 234 -3.35 2.68 16.70
N ALA A 235 -3.27 1.72 15.79
CA ALA A 235 -4.39 1.26 14.99
C ALA A 235 -4.33 -0.26 14.91
N ASP A 236 -5.47 -0.91 15.03
CA ASP A 236 -5.54 -2.37 15.02
C ASP A 236 -6.35 -2.89 13.85
N PHE A 237 -5.82 -3.92 13.19
CA PHE A 237 -6.44 -4.60 12.06
C PHE A 237 -6.59 -6.08 12.38
N PRO A 238 -7.59 -6.48 13.19
CA PRO A 238 -7.80 -7.87 13.59
C PRO A 238 -8.29 -8.76 12.43
N TYR A 239 -8.54 -8.18 11.26
CA TYR A 239 -8.77 -8.90 10.01
C TYR A 239 -8.21 -8.07 8.85
N ALA A 240 -7.36 -8.69 8.02
CA ALA A 240 -6.84 -8.08 6.80
C ALA A 240 -6.41 -9.19 5.83
N LYS A 241 -7.23 -9.48 4.83
CA LYS A 241 -6.97 -10.55 3.85
C LYS A 241 -7.18 -10.02 2.45
N VAL A 242 -6.11 -9.97 1.66
CA VAL A 242 -6.16 -9.61 0.24
C VAL A 242 -6.01 -10.88 -0.59
N TYR A 243 -6.90 -11.09 -1.54
CA TYR A 243 -6.95 -12.33 -2.31
C TYR A 243 -7.42 -12.11 -3.76
N ILE A 244 -7.03 -13.04 -4.63
CA ILE A 244 -7.46 -13.12 -6.03
C ILE A 244 -8.50 -14.24 -6.15
N GLY A 245 -9.57 -14.01 -6.90
CA GLY A 245 -10.58 -15.02 -7.20
C GLY A 245 -11.99 -14.51 -6.93
N ASN A 246 -12.88 -15.40 -6.50
CA ASN A 246 -14.25 -15.04 -6.15
C ASN A 246 -14.27 -14.33 -4.79
N LYS A 247 -15.21 -13.39 -4.63
CA LYS A 247 -15.50 -12.78 -3.32
C LYS A 247 -15.70 -13.89 -2.29
N SER A 248 -14.98 -13.85 -1.18
CA SER A 248 -15.10 -14.85 -0.12
C SER A 248 -16.53 -14.78 0.44
N ASN A 249 -17.37 -15.75 0.06
CA ASN A 249 -18.59 -16.05 0.78
C ASN A 249 -18.16 -16.81 2.02
N ASN A 250 -17.80 -16.07 3.07
CA ASN A 250 -17.18 -16.59 4.28
C ASN A 250 -18.21 -17.31 5.17
N ASP A 251 -18.92 -18.28 4.59
CA ASP A 251 -19.97 -19.09 5.22
C ASP A 251 -19.56 -20.56 5.41
N ASN A 252 -18.36 -21.00 5.01
CA ASN A 252 -17.94 -22.37 5.29
C ASN A 252 -16.48 -22.49 5.75
N ASN A 253 -16.35 -22.83 7.03
CA ASN A 253 -15.20 -23.49 7.63
C ASN A 253 -14.96 -24.84 6.93
N THR A 254 -13.99 -24.90 6.02
CA THR A 254 -13.25 -26.14 5.71
C THR A 254 -11.83 -25.79 5.29
N ASN A 255 -10.85 -26.36 6.02
CA ASN A 255 -9.45 -26.45 5.63
C ASN A 255 -9.31 -26.85 4.16
N ASN A 256 -8.64 -26.01 3.36
CA ASN A 256 -8.14 -26.43 2.06
C ASN A 256 -6.67 -26.00 1.92
N THR A 257 -5.80 -26.96 2.22
CA THR A 257 -4.43 -27.00 1.70
C THR A 257 -4.44 -26.97 0.16
N PRO A 258 -3.53 -26.25 -0.51
CA PRO A 258 -3.42 -26.31 -1.97
C PRO A 258 -2.93 -27.69 -2.42
N PRO A 259 -3.52 -28.33 -3.45
CA PRO A 259 -3.00 -29.59 -3.96
C PRO A 259 -1.73 -29.35 -4.79
N ALA A 260 -0.74 -30.20 -4.54
CA ALA A 260 0.48 -30.31 -5.31
C ALA A 260 0.22 -30.95 -6.69
N ASN A 261 0.94 -30.39 -7.66
CA ASN A 261 1.25 -30.78 -9.04
C ASN A 261 0.80 -32.17 -9.59
N ASN A 262 0.27 -32.12 -10.83
CA ASN A 262 -0.18 -33.25 -11.64
C ASN A 262 0.97 -34.08 -12.24
N ASN A 263 0.83 -35.41 -12.24
CA ASN A 263 1.27 -36.31 -13.32
C ASN A 263 0.41 -37.62 -13.32
N PRO A 264 0.36 -38.38 -14.44
CA PRO A 264 -0.89 -38.95 -15.03
C PRO A 264 -1.22 -40.41 -14.61
N PRO A 265 -2.36 -40.99 -15.04
CA PRO A 265 -3.14 -41.91 -14.22
C PRO A 265 -2.75 -43.39 -14.39
N ALA A 266 -2.79 -44.12 -13.28
CA ALA A 266 -2.86 -45.58 -13.27
C ALA A 266 -4.18 -46.02 -12.62
N ASN A 267 -5.00 -46.62 -13.48
CA ASN A 267 -6.15 -47.49 -13.25
C ASN A 267 -6.00 -48.42 -12.02
N ASN A 268 -6.98 -48.45 -11.10
CA ASN A 268 -7.84 -49.63 -10.92
C ASN A 268 -8.96 -49.45 -9.88
N ASN A 269 -10.07 -50.13 -10.19
CA ASN A 269 -11.22 -50.50 -9.37
C ASN A 269 -10.92 -50.82 -7.89
N ASN A 270 -11.81 -50.45 -6.95
CA ASN A 270 -12.92 -51.33 -6.53
C ASN A 270 -13.69 -50.74 -5.31
N ASN A 271 -15.00 -50.63 -5.50
CA ASN A 271 -16.07 -51.21 -4.69
C ASN A 271 -16.10 -51.13 -3.14
N ASN A 272 -17.30 -50.71 -2.70
CA ASN A 272 -18.08 -51.17 -1.55
C ASN A 272 -17.72 -50.75 -0.10
N ASN A 273 -18.56 -49.85 0.40
CA ASN A 273 -19.65 -50.11 1.36
C ASN A 273 -19.32 -50.46 2.82
N ASN A 274 -19.99 -49.67 3.68
CA ASN A 274 -20.69 -50.04 4.91
C ASN A 274 -19.98 -50.00 6.28
N ASN A 275 -20.56 -49.13 7.11
CA ASN A 275 -21.11 -49.39 8.44
C ASN A 275 -20.21 -49.63 9.67
N ASN A 276 -20.29 -48.61 10.56
CA ASN A 276 -20.93 -48.66 11.87
C ASN A 276 -20.10 -49.00 13.14
N ASN A 277 -20.55 -48.34 14.22
CA ASN A 277 -20.25 -48.49 15.66
C ASN A 277 -18.94 -47.83 16.13
N GLY A 278 -18.93 -46.92 17.10
CA GLY A 278 -19.75 -46.87 18.31
C GLY A 278 -18.92 -47.38 19.48
N PHE A 279 -18.33 -46.48 20.28
CA PHE A 279 -17.80 -46.79 21.61
C PHE A 279 -17.90 -45.56 22.52
N ASP A 280 -18.53 -45.80 23.68
CA ASP A 280 -18.83 -44.87 24.76
C ASP A 280 -17.65 -44.67 25.73
N ASN A 281 -17.40 -43.39 26.07
CA ASN A 281 -17.13 -42.80 27.40
C ASN A 281 -15.87 -43.23 28.22
N PRO A 282 -15.59 -42.66 29.41
CA PRO A 282 -15.66 -41.27 29.93
C PRO A 282 -14.33 -40.82 30.58
N TRP A 283 -14.06 -39.51 30.74
CA TRP A 283 -13.54 -38.94 32.00
C TRP A 283 -13.94 -37.46 32.08
N GLY A 284 -14.75 -37.13 33.08
CA GLY A 284 -15.22 -35.79 33.38
C GLY A 284 -14.24 -34.96 34.21
N GLY A 285 -14.46 -33.65 34.22
CA GLY A 285 -13.74 -32.69 35.06
C GLY A 285 -14.36 -31.31 34.97
N ASN A 286 -15.41 -31.09 35.76
CA ASN A 286 -16.02 -29.79 36.05
C ASN A 286 -14.99 -28.80 36.64
N ASN A 287 -15.14 -27.51 36.35
CA ASN A 287 -15.15 -26.47 37.39
C ASN A 287 -15.68 -25.13 36.85
N GLN A 288 -16.85 -24.74 37.40
CA GLN A 288 -17.40 -23.39 37.40
C GLN A 288 -16.92 -22.65 38.66
N TRP A 289 -16.49 -21.40 38.49
CA TRP A 289 -16.46 -20.31 39.49
C TRP A 289 -16.45 -19.02 38.66
N GLY A 290 -17.19 -17.93 38.87
CA GLY A 290 -18.14 -17.50 39.90
C GLY A 290 -18.32 -15.99 39.68
N ASN A 291 -19.56 -15.52 39.56
CA ASN A 291 -19.92 -14.10 39.48
C ASN A 291 -19.60 -13.38 40.80
N MET A 292 -19.12 -12.13 40.73
CA MET A 292 -19.40 -11.13 41.77
C MET A 292 -19.66 -9.76 41.14
N TRP A 293 -20.79 -9.19 41.57
CA TRP A 293 -21.25 -7.83 41.34
C TRP A 293 -20.47 -6.83 42.21
N GLY A 294 -20.33 -5.59 41.73
CA GLY A 294 -19.82 -4.45 42.50
C GLY A 294 -20.14 -3.13 41.80
N ASN A 295 -21.15 -2.43 42.32
CA ASN A 295 -21.77 -1.21 41.85
C ASN A 295 -21.03 0.05 42.35
N GLY A 296 -21.15 1.17 41.62
CA GLY A 296 -21.16 2.52 42.21
C GLY A 296 -20.03 3.47 41.80
N GLY A 297 -20.41 4.63 41.23
CA GLY A 297 -19.52 5.80 41.18
C GLY A 297 -19.84 6.83 40.09
N ASN A 298 -20.99 7.50 40.17
CA ASN A 298 -21.25 8.77 39.47
C ASN A 298 -20.16 9.81 39.75
N ASN A 299 -19.83 10.66 38.77
CA ASN A 299 -19.49 12.08 38.97
C ASN A 299 -19.66 12.87 37.66
N GLN A 300 -20.85 13.46 37.49
CA GLN A 300 -21.11 14.66 36.69
C GLN A 300 -21.23 15.85 37.65
N TRP A 301 -20.34 16.84 37.59
CA TRP A 301 -20.52 18.24 38.07
C TRP A 301 -19.43 19.08 37.37
N GLY A 302 -19.64 20.24 36.77
CA GLY A 302 -20.83 21.07 36.57
C GLY A 302 -20.51 22.23 35.62
N ASN A 303 -21.57 22.77 35.01
CA ASN A 303 -21.58 24.04 34.29
C ASN A 303 -21.26 25.21 35.23
N MET A 304 -20.49 26.21 34.76
CA MET A 304 -20.71 27.61 35.13
C MET A 304 -20.60 28.50 33.90
N TRP A 305 -21.66 29.29 33.73
CA TRP A 305 -21.78 30.41 32.82
C TRP A 305 -20.97 31.61 33.34
N GLY A 306 -20.45 32.43 32.42
CA GLY A 306 -19.78 33.69 32.76
C GLY A 306 -19.50 34.53 31.52
N ASN A 307 -20.52 35.28 31.11
CA ASN A 307 -20.51 36.29 30.04
C ASN A 307 -19.57 37.47 30.38
N GLY A 308 -18.95 38.09 29.37
CA GLY A 308 -18.16 39.31 29.53
C GLY A 308 -17.42 39.73 28.26
N GLY A 309 -18.09 40.44 27.36
CA GLY A 309 -17.47 41.06 26.18
C GLY A 309 -16.86 42.44 26.47
N ASN A 310 -15.80 42.78 25.75
CA ASN A 310 -15.54 44.04 25.02
C ASN A 310 -14.14 43.87 24.37
N GLY A 311 -13.94 44.00 23.06
CA GLY A 311 -13.91 45.28 22.33
C GLY A 311 -12.48 45.80 22.25
N GLY A 312 -11.80 45.66 21.10
CA GLY A 312 -10.44 46.20 20.95
C GLY A 312 -9.68 45.84 19.67
N ALA A 313 -9.93 46.63 18.62
CA ALA A 313 -8.99 47.08 17.60
C ALA A 313 -8.12 46.07 16.80
N GLN A 314 -8.57 45.92 15.55
CA GLN A 314 -7.83 45.55 14.34
C GLN A 314 -6.48 46.29 14.19
N LYS A 315 -5.39 45.55 13.97
CA LYS A 315 -4.14 46.12 13.44
C LYS A 315 -3.63 45.27 12.28
N THR A 316 -3.91 45.76 11.08
CA THR A 316 -3.39 45.32 9.79
C THR A 316 -1.88 45.55 9.71
N THR A 317 -1.12 44.48 9.47
CA THR A 317 0.31 44.57 9.12
C THR A 317 0.49 44.13 7.68
N THR A 318 0.78 45.11 6.82
CA THR A 318 1.00 44.99 5.39
C THR A 318 2.40 44.41 5.13
N THR A 319 2.50 43.17 4.64
CA THR A 319 3.78 42.61 4.16
C THR A 319 3.92 42.85 2.65
N LYS A 320 4.94 43.63 2.30
CA LYS A 320 5.29 44.08 0.96
C LYS A 320 5.81 42.89 0.13
N LYS A 321 5.13 42.59 -0.98
CA LYS A 321 5.51 41.56 -1.96
C LYS A 321 6.61 42.11 -2.87
N THR A 322 7.81 41.54 -2.80
CA THR A 322 8.92 41.85 -3.70
C THR A 322 8.83 40.98 -4.94
N THR A 323 8.59 41.60 -6.09
CA THR A 323 8.55 40.96 -7.41
C THR A 323 9.96 40.97 -8.02
N THR A 324 10.58 39.80 -8.16
CA THR A 324 11.85 39.65 -8.88
C THR A 324 11.58 39.17 -10.30
N THR A 325 11.72 40.08 -11.26
CA THR A 325 11.60 39.82 -12.70
C THR A 325 12.90 39.22 -13.23
N ILE A 326 12.90 37.93 -13.59
CA ILE A 326 14.03 37.30 -14.29
C ILE A 326 13.87 37.51 -15.79
N LYS A 327 14.75 38.35 -16.36
CA LYS A 327 14.88 38.57 -17.81
C LYS A 327 15.51 37.33 -18.46
N LYS A 328 14.81 36.77 -19.42
CA LYS A 328 15.27 35.69 -20.31
C LYS A 328 16.17 36.30 -21.39
N THR A 329 17.45 35.93 -21.40
CA THR A 329 18.41 36.33 -22.45
C THR A 329 18.65 35.14 -23.36
N THR A 330 18.24 35.29 -24.61
CA THR A 330 18.50 34.37 -25.72
C THR A 330 19.79 34.82 -26.41
N THR A 331 20.77 33.92 -26.56
CA THR A 331 21.93 34.18 -27.41
C THR A 331 22.19 32.97 -28.31
N THR A 332 22.01 33.18 -29.61
CA THR A 332 22.31 32.25 -30.69
C THR A 332 23.64 32.64 -31.32
N LYS A 333 24.59 31.71 -31.47
CA LYS A 333 25.66 31.77 -32.49
C LYS A 333 26.02 30.37 -32.97
N SER A 334 26.04 30.21 -34.30
CA SER A 334 26.45 29.03 -35.08
C SER A 334 27.89 29.13 -35.57
N ASN A 335 28.40 27.96 -36.05
CA ASN A 335 29.49 27.70 -37.02
C ASN A 335 30.94 27.74 -36.48
N THR A 336 31.89 26.81 -36.75
CA THR A 336 32.02 25.66 -37.69
C THR A 336 33.09 24.65 -37.19
N GLN A 337 33.08 23.43 -37.76
CA GLN A 337 33.91 22.22 -37.59
C GLN A 337 35.46 22.36 -37.61
N GLN A 338 36.19 21.50 -36.87
CA GLN A 338 36.93 20.32 -37.43
C GLN A 338 37.59 19.40 -36.35
N THR A 339 37.10 18.15 -36.30
CA THR A 339 37.81 16.85 -36.23
C THR A 339 39.02 16.61 -35.29
N SER A 340 38.81 15.78 -34.26
CA SER A 340 39.54 14.51 -34.08
C SER A 340 38.78 13.56 -33.14
N SER A 341 38.84 12.27 -33.45
CA SER A 341 37.99 11.14 -33.06
C SER A 341 37.92 10.83 -31.56
N ASN A 342 36.71 10.71 -31.02
CA ASN A 342 36.45 10.21 -29.66
C ASN A 342 35.26 9.22 -29.61
N SER A 343 35.11 8.36 -30.63
CA SER A 343 34.12 7.29 -30.59
C SER A 343 34.64 6.15 -29.70
N GLY A 344 34.02 5.94 -28.54
CA GLY A 344 34.28 4.76 -27.72
C GLY A 344 33.95 3.47 -28.49
N SER A 345 34.68 2.38 -28.22
CA SER A 345 34.38 1.04 -28.74
C SER A 345 33.49 0.31 -27.73
N CYS A 346 32.38 -0.26 -28.16
CA CYS A 346 31.42 -0.98 -27.31
C CYS A 346 30.94 -2.27 -28.00
N SER A 347 30.06 -3.03 -27.33
CA SER A 347 29.56 -4.30 -27.87
C SER A 347 28.90 -4.14 -29.23
N SER A 348 29.28 -4.99 -30.19
CA SER A 348 28.70 -5.01 -31.53
C SER A 348 27.24 -5.43 -31.55
N LYS A 349 26.73 -6.10 -30.51
CA LYS A 349 25.30 -6.43 -30.36
C LYS A 349 24.47 -5.20 -30.05
N ILE A 350 25.02 -4.26 -29.28
CA ILE A 350 24.37 -2.98 -28.95
C ILE A 350 24.30 -2.10 -30.20
N THR A 351 25.39 -2.06 -30.98
CA THR A 351 25.41 -1.26 -32.22
C THR A 351 24.54 -1.85 -33.33
N GLN A 352 24.36 -3.17 -33.39
CA GLN A 352 23.41 -3.82 -34.31
C GLN A 352 21.95 -3.49 -34.01
N GLN A 353 21.63 -3.14 -32.76
CA GLN A 353 20.30 -2.67 -32.37
C GLN A 353 20.08 -1.17 -32.68
N GLY A 354 21.07 -0.49 -33.25
CA GLY A 354 20.99 0.91 -33.66
C GLY A 354 21.52 1.91 -32.63
N TYR A 355 22.03 1.45 -31.49
CA TYR A 355 22.57 2.32 -30.44
C TYR A 355 24.04 2.67 -30.70
N LYS A 356 24.43 3.90 -30.35
CA LYS A 356 25.81 4.35 -30.49
C LYS A 356 26.65 3.84 -29.31
N CYS A 357 27.97 3.88 -29.43
CA CYS A 357 28.83 3.70 -28.27
C CYS A 357 28.97 5.00 -27.49
N CYS A 358 28.99 4.90 -26.17
CA CYS A 358 29.22 6.03 -25.28
C CYS A 358 30.70 6.47 -25.32
N SER A 359 30.98 7.60 -24.68
CA SER A 359 32.34 8.11 -24.49
C SER A 359 33.23 7.11 -23.73
N LYS A 360 34.55 7.26 -23.87
CA LYS A 360 35.54 6.36 -23.24
C LYS A 360 35.39 6.24 -21.71
N ASN A 361 34.85 7.26 -21.04
CA ASN A 361 34.59 7.29 -19.60
C ASN A 361 33.12 6.98 -19.24
N CYS A 362 32.48 6.18 -20.09
CA CYS A 362 31.09 5.78 -19.94
C CYS A 362 30.79 5.26 -18.53
N VAL A 363 29.73 5.80 -17.92
CA VAL A 363 29.16 5.24 -16.69
C VAL A 363 28.19 4.13 -17.11
N VAL A 364 28.49 2.90 -16.69
CA VAL A 364 27.58 1.77 -16.89
C VAL A 364 26.38 1.92 -15.96
N TYR A 365 25.19 2.05 -16.53
CA TYR A 365 23.91 2.08 -15.81
C TYR A 365 23.26 0.70 -15.74
N TYR A 366 23.51 -0.14 -16.74
CA TYR A 366 22.84 -1.42 -16.91
C TYR A 366 23.72 -2.39 -17.71
N THR A 367 23.64 -3.69 -17.44
CA THR A 367 24.37 -4.71 -18.18
C THR A 367 23.44 -5.88 -18.47
N ASP A 368 23.42 -6.34 -19.72
CA ASP A 368 22.66 -7.52 -20.14
C ASP A 368 23.50 -8.45 -21.04
N SER A 369 22.83 -9.38 -21.73
CA SER A 369 23.47 -10.30 -22.67
C SER A 369 24.07 -9.64 -23.92
N ASP A 370 23.70 -8.38 -24.17
CA ASP A 370 24.15 -7.60 -25.32
C ASP A 370 25.34 -6.72 -24.96
N GLY A 371 25.45 -6.26 -23.73
CA GLY A 371 26.68 -5.67 -23.19
C GLY A 371 26.43 -4.70 -22.05
N ASN A 372 27.40 -3.82 -21.83
CA ASN A 372 27.28 -2.74 -20.84
C ASN A 372 26.64 -1.51 -21.50
N TRP A 373 25.63 -0.96 -20.85
CA TRP A 373 24.85 0.18 -21.31
C TRP A 373 25.12 1.41 -20.45
N GLY A 374 25.29 2.54 -21.11
CA GLY A 374 25.41 3.86 -20.53
C GLY A 374 24.36 4.82 -21.09
N TYR A 375 24.34 6.04 -20.55
CA TYR A 375 23.42 7.08 -20.99
C TYR A 375 24.16 8.41 -21.16
N GLU A 376 24.24 8.90 -22.40
CA GLU A 376 24.89 10.16 -22.77
C GLU A 376 23.98 10.94 -23.74
N ASN A 377 22.93 11.56 -23.18
CA ASN A 377 21.81 12.18 -23.92
C ASN A 377 20.91 11.20 -24.70
N ASP A 378 21.40 10.00 -24.98
CA ASP A 378 20.64 8.85 -25.46
C ASP A 378 21.30 7.56 -24.93
N TRP A 379 20.59 6.43 -25.01
CA TRP A 379 21.15 5.12 -24.67
C TRP A 379 22.30 4.77 -25.59
N CYS A 380 23.40 4.30 -24.99
CA CYS A 380 24.60 3.95 -25.72
C CYS A 380 25.35 2.79 -25.05
N GLY A 381 26.20 2.08 -25.79
CA GLY A 381 27.02 1.01 -25.24
C GLY A 381 28.30 1.54 -24.59
N CYS A 382 28.60 1.14 -23.36
CA CYS A 382 29.90 1.37 -22.74
C CYS A 382 30.95 0.35 -23.23
N ALA A 383 32.21 0.78 -23.32
CA ALA A 383 33.34 -0.13 -23.49
C ALA A 383 33.45 -1.11 -22.31
N ASN A 384 34.07 -2.28 -22.53
CA ASN A 384 34.43 -3.20 -21.46
C ASN A 384 35.51 -2.58 -20.56
N VAL A 385 35.10 -1.72 -19.64
CA VAL A 385 35.93 -1.24 -18.55
C VAL A 385 35.94 -2.30 -17.45
N ALA A 386 37.12 -2.54 -16.89
CA ALA A 386 37.35 -3.50 -15.81
C ALA A 386 36.30 -3.35 -14.70
N LYS A 387 35.84 -4.48 -14.15
CA LYS A 387 34.87 -4.56 -13.04
C LYS A 387 35.37 -3.76 -11.83
N SER A 388 35.13 -2.46 -11.83
CA SER A 388 35.11 -1.66 -10.64
C SER A 388 33.72 -1.80 -10.06
N CYS A 389 33.62 -2.40 -8.87
CA CYS A 389 32.38 -2.34 -8.12
C CYS A 389 31.95 -0.86 -8.03
N ARG A 390 30.71 -0.57 -8.41
CA ARG A 390 30.00 0.63 -7.98
C ARG A 390 28.82 0.17 -7.16
N GLY A 391 28.74 0.70 -5.96
CA GLY A 391 27.71 0.36 -5.00
C GLY A 391 26.31 0.42 -5.60
N ILE A 392 25.41 -0.44 -5.14
CA ILE A 392 24.05 -0.58 -5.69
C ILE A 392 23.02 -0.29 -4.61
N ASN A 393 21.91 0.35 -4.97
CA ASN A 393 20.79 0.65 -4.07
C ASN A 393 21.21 1.34 -2.75
N GLY A 394 22.20 2.24 -2.82
CA GLY A 394 22.73 2.98 -1.65
C GLY A 394 23.80 2.24 -0.86
N TYR A 395 24.09 0.97 -1.17
CA TYR A 395 25.16 0.21 -0.52
C TYR A 395 26.49 0.46 -1.24
N PRO A 396 27.54 0.92 -0.54
CA PRO A 396 28.84 1.15 -1.16
C PRO A 396 29.52 -0.17 -1.52
N CYS A 397 30.64 -0.09 -2.23
CA CYS A 397 31.51 -1.24 -2.42
C CYS A 397 32.35 -1.51 -1.19
N CYS A 398 32.59 -2.79 -0.91
CA CYS A 398 33.49 -3.16 0.17
C CYS A 398 34.90 -2.71 -0.17
N LYS A 399 35.47 -1.88 0.71
CA LYS A 399 36.79 -1.29 0.56
C LYS A 399 37.87 -2.34 0.81
N THR A 400 37.70 -3.15 1.86
CA THR A 400 38.72 -4.15 2.25
C THR A 400 38.16 -5.55 2.46
N ASN A 401 36.93 -5.70 2.97
CA ASN A 401 36.36 -7.02 3.20
C ASN A 401 35.87 -7.67 1.90
N LYS A 402 36.36 -8.88 1.61
CA LYS A 402 36.01 -9.67 0.41
C LYS A 402 35.36 -11.01 0.76
N THR A 403 35.02 -11.22 2.03
CA THR A 403 34.34 -12.45 2.48
C THR A 403 32.88 -12.39 2.07
N VAL A 404 32.45 -13.33 1.23
CA VAL A 404 31.07 -13.39 0.75
C VAL A 404 30.20 -13.95 1.87
N VAL A 405 29.22 -13.16 2.33
CA VAL A 405 28.25 -13.59 3.34
C VAL A 405 26.84 -13.79 2.75
N PHE A 406 26.61 -13.24 1.56
CA PHE A 406 25.35 -13.36 0.83
C PHE A 406 25.57 -13.18 -0.68
N THR A 407 24.73 -13.79 -1.51
CA THR A 407 24.79 -13.66 -2.97
C THR A 407 23.38 -13.62 -3.52
N ASP A 408 23.10 -12.64 -4.37
CA ASP A 408 21.82 -12.45 -5.05
C ASP A 408 22.03 -12.07 -6.52
N GLU A 409 20.97 -11.57 -7.17
CA GLU A 409 20.99 -11.10 -8.55
C GLU A 409 21.87 -9.86 -8.78
N TYR A 410 22.16 -9.08 -7.73
CA TYR A 410 22.99 -7.86 -7.78
C TYR A 410 24.47 -8.14 -7.55
N GLY A 411 24.80 -9.30 -6.94
CA GLY A 411 26.16 -9.80 -6.87
C GLY A 411 26.51 -10.47 -5.55
N LYS A 412 27.79 -10.44 -5.21
CA LYS A 412 28.34 -10.99 -3.97
C LYS A 412 28.44 -9.88 -2.94
N TRP A 413 27.98 -10.16 -1.73
CA TRP A 413 27.87 -9.17 -0.67
C TRP A 413 28.76 -9.53 0.52
N SER A 414 29.30 -8.50 1.17
CA SER A 414 29.98 -8.57 2.46
C SER A 414 29.35 -7.62 3.47
N VAL A 415 29.85 -7.67 4.70
CA VAL A 415 29.57 -6.67 5.74
C VAL A 415 30.90 -6.05 6.16
N GLU A 416 30.98 -4.72 6.12
CA GLU A 416 32.15 -3.94 6.53
C GLU A 416 31.67 -2.79 7.42
N ASN A 417 32.26 -2.63 8.61
CA ASN A 417 31.83 -1.65 9.62
C ASN A 417 30.34 -1.76 10.00
N ASN A 418 29.80 -2.97 10.06
CA ASN A 418 28.37 -3.29 10.30
C ASN A 418 27.40 -2.84 9.18
N ASP A 419 27.91 -2.41 8.02
CA ASP A 419 27.11 -2.03 6.86
C ASP A 419 27.30 -3.03 5.70
N TRP A 420 26.23 -3.23 4.94
CA TRP A 420 26.28 -4.07 3.74
C TRP A 420 27.04 -3.37 2.62
N CYS A 421 27.86 -4.14 1.91
CA CYS A 421 28.62 -3.65 0.79
C CYS A 421 28.76 -4.71 -0.31
N LEU A 422 28.92 -4.26 -1.55
CA LEU A 422 29.07 -5.12 -2.72
C LEU A 422 30.55 -5.39 -3.01
N ILE A 423 30.90 -6.63 -3.38
CA ILE A 423 32.29 -7.12 -3.54
C ILE A 423 32.88 -6.83 -4.92
#